data_AF-A0EVQ6-F1
#
_entry.id   AF-A0EVQ6-F1
#
_cell.length_a   1.000
_cell.length_b   1.000
_cell.length_c   1.000
_cell.angle_alpha   90.00
_cell.angle_beta   90.00
_cell.angle_gamma   90.00
#
_symmetry.space_group_name_H-M   'P 1'
#
loop_
_entity.id
_entity.type
_entity.pdbx_description
1 polymer ?
#
loop_
_entity_poly.entity_id
_entity_poly.type
_entity_poly.pdbx_seq_one_letter_code
_entity_poly.pdbx_strand_id
1 'polypeptide(L)'
;MFFKHQWLAFHCIVIRKGIVDKKYHDGDYDLAMRKHFTKLIQTKISAIHKAHPQRQCEFRIEVDPLPSRYKKADEAFHKIANNMLKKQFGGEVPIRSVVTKDSKESEQIQIADFLLGAVMSAFQGKASSPAKLKVADNIASYLGWDSLQHDTKPHERKFNIWYFHDPTKGPRELETKDVRLKYPLPIRT
;
A
#
# COMPACT_ATOMS: atom_id res chain seq x y z
N MET A 1 -14.23 -10.64 8.42
CA MET A 1 -13.11 -11.27 9.14
C MET A 1 -11.91 -10.31 9.28
N PHE A 2 -11.38 -9.72 8.19
CA PHE A 2 -10.24 -8.77 8.20
C PHE A 2 -10.24 -7.72 9.33
N PHE A 3 -11.29 -6.89 9.45
CA PHE A 3 -11.31 -5.77 10.41
C PHE A 3 -11.28 -6.19 11.89
N LYS A 4 -11.66 -7.43 12.21
CA LYS A 4 -11.61 -7.96 13.59
C LYS A 4 -10.23 -8.48 13.99
N HIS A 5 -9.35 -8.80 13.03
CA HIS A 5 -8.02 -9.33 13.31
C HIS A 5 -6.98 -8.22 13.35
N GLN A 6 -6.48 -7.90 14.54
CA GLN A 6 -5.57 -6.76 14.75
C GLN A 6 -4.21 -6.90 14.05
N TRP A 7 -3.79 -8.14 13.76
CA TRP A 7 -2.53 -8.47 13.08
C TRP A 7 -2.61 -8.41 11.54
N LEU A 8 -3.80 -8.30 10.97
CA LEU A 8 -3.97 -8.04 9.54
C LEU A 8 -4.01 -6.54 9.27
N ALA A 9 -3.30 -6.08 8.25
CA ALA A 9 -3.34 -4.70 7.82
C ALA A 9 -3.35 -4.60 6.30
N PHE A 10 -3.98 -3.55 5.78
CA PHE A 10 -4.03 -3.24 4.35
C PHE A 10 -3.46 -1.84 4.13
N HIS A 11 -2.48 -1.73 3.24
CA HIS A 11 -1.77 -0.49 2.97
C HIS A 11 -1.62 -0.37 1.47
N CYS A 12 -2.14 0.70 0.87
CA CYS A 12 -2.01 0.96 -0.56
C CYS A 12 -1.52 2.38 -0.82
N ILE A 13 -1.01 2.57 -2.04
CA ILE A 13 -0.69 3.89 -2.59
C ILE A 13 -1.54 4.11 -3.84
N VAL A 14 -2.19 5.27 -3.93
CA VAL A 14 -2.98 5.67 -5.08
C VAL A 14 -2.27 6.83 -5.76
N ILE A 15 -1.93 6.66 -7.04
CA ILE A 15 -1.18 7.64 -7.82
C ILE A 15 -1.91 7.85 -9.13
N ARG A 16 -2.24 9.10 -9.44
CA ARG A 16 -2.82 9.42 -10.75
C ARG A 16 -1.73 9.43 -11.79
N LYS A 17 -1.99 8.81 -12.95
CA LYS A 17 -1.01 8.75 -14.04
C LYS A 17 -0.55 10.15 -14.49
N GLY A 18 -1.45 11.13 -14.52
CA GLY A 18 -1.17 12.49 -14.97
C GLY A 18 -0.25 13.32 -14.06
N ILE A 19 -0.09 12.93 -12.78
CA ILE A 19 0.79 13.65 -11.84
C ILE A 19 2.20 13.04 -11.78
N VAL A 20 2.43 11.89 -12.42
CA VAL A 20 3.75 11.26 -12.45
C VAL A 20 4.68 12.02 -13.40
N ASP A 21 5.72 12.65 -12.85
CA ASP A 21 6.76 13.27 -13.66
C ASP A 21 7.77 12.21 -14.13
N LYS A 22 7.60 11.79 -15.39
CA LYS A 22 8.44 10.78 -16.04
C LYS A 22 9.91 11.13 -16.12
N LYS A 23 10.33 12.38 -15.93
CA LYS A 23 11.75 12.77 -15.94
C LYS A 23 12.55 12.07 -14.84
N TYR A 24 11.90 11.71 -13.73
CA TYR A 24 12.51 10.94 -12.64
C TYR A 24 12.47 9.42 -12.86
N HIS A 25 11.95 8.99 -14.01
CA HIS A 25 11.64 7.59 -14.32
C HIS A 25 12.07 7.21 -15.74
N ASP A 26 13.08 7.87 -16.31
CA ASP A 26 13.62 7.56 -17.64
C ASP A 26 12.55 7.51 -18.74
N GLY A 27 11.49 8.33 -18.61
CA GLY A 27 10.38 8.31 -19.56
C GLY A 27 9.41 7.13 -19.39
N ASP A 28 9.60 6.25 -18.40
CA ASP A 28 8.91 4.97 -18.26
C ASP A 28 7.98 4.89 -17.04
N TYR A 29 6.69 4.68 -17.30
CA TYR A 29 5.68 4.46 -16.26
C TYR A 29 5.87 3.12 -15.51
N ASP A 30 6.44 2.10 -16.14
CA ASP A 30 6.76 0.84 -15.46
C ASP A 30 7.82 1.07 -14.38
N LEU A 31 8.89 1.80 -14.73
CA LEU A 31 9.91 2.19 -13.76
C LEU A 31 9.32 3.05 -12.64
N ALA A 32 8.42 3.98 -12.96
CA ALA A 32 7.70 4.77 -11.96
C ALA A 32 6.93 3.87 -10.99
N MET A 33 6.10 2.96 -11.51
CA MET A 33 5.33 1.99 -10.72
C MET A 33 6.25 1.18 -9.79
N ARG A 34 7.35 0.62 -10.30
CA ARG A 34 8.31 -0.15 -9.50
C ARG A 34 8.96 0.69 -8.39
N LYS A 35 9.34 1.94 -8.67
CA LYS A 35 9.88 2.86 -7.64
C LYS A 35 8.83 3.19 -6.58
N HIS A 36 7.58 3.42 -6.96
CA HIS A 36 6.49 3.70 -6.03
C HIS A 36 6.15 2.49 -5.15
N PHE A 37 6.08 1.29 -5.72
CA PHE A 37 5.88 0.05 -4.97
C PHE A 37 7.04 -0.19 -3.99
N THR A 38 8.29 -0.03 -4.45
CA THR A 38 9.48 -0.09 -3.58
C THR A 38 9.39 0.90 -2.42
N LYS A 39 8.96 2.13 -2.69
CA LYS A 39 8.81 3.18 -1.69
C LYS A 39 7.72 2.86 -0.67
N LEU A 40 6.59 2.31 -1.10
CA LEU A 40 5.52 1.86 -0.21
C LEU A 40 6.07 0.84 0.79
N ILE A 41 6.66 -0.25 0.29
CA ILE A 41 7.19 -1.33 1.14
C ILE A 41 8.28 -0.80 2.09
N GLN A 42 9.24 -0.02 1.58
CA GLN A 42 10.29 0.57 2.41
C GLN A 42 9.71 1.39 3.56
N THR A 43 8.69 2.20 3.28
CA THR A 43 8.04 3.06 4.27
C THR A 43 7.37 2.23 5.36
N LYS A 44 6.71 1.12 5.00
CA LYS A 44 6.02 0.25 5.97
C LYS A 44 6.99 -0.56 6.82
N ILE A 45 8.04 -1.12 6.23
CA ILE A 45 9.11 -1.79 6.97
C ILE A 45 9.77 -0.81 7.94
N SER A 46 10.05 0.41 7.50
CA SER A 46 10.62 1.47 8.35
C SER A 46 9.72 1.84 9.53
N ALA A 47 8.40 1.90 9.32
CA ALA A 47 7.47 2.19 10.40
C ALA A 47 7.47 1.07 11.46
N ILE A 48 7.56 -0.20 11.03
CA ILE A 48 7.61 -1.37 11.92
C ILE A 48 8.92 -1.39 12.70
N HIS A 49 10.06 -1.21 12.02
CA HIS A 49 11.37 -1.17 12.67
C HIS A 49 11.45 -0.05 13.72
N LYS A 50 10.93 1.14 13.41
CA LYS A 50 10.85 2.26 14.37
C LYS A 50 9.92 1.98 15.56
N ALA A 51 8.83 1.24 15.34
CA ALA A 51 7.90 0.88 16.40
C ALA A 51 8.45 -0.22 17.33
N HIS A 52 9.45 -0.98 16.87
CA HIS A 52 10.03 -2.10 17.61
C HIS A 52 11.57 -2.10 17.55
N PRO A 53 12.24 -1.04 18.05
CA PRO A 53 13.69 -0.86 17.85
C PRO A 53 14.55 -1.93 18.53
N GLN A 54 14.01 -2.63 19.54
CA GLN A 54 14.69 -3.71 20.25
C GLN A 54 14.42 -5.10 19.66
N ARG A 55 13.64 -5.21 18.59
CA ARG A 55 13.29 -6.48 17.96
C ARG A 55 13.92 -6.58 16.59
N GLN A 56 14.61 -7.69 16.34
CA GLN A 56 14.97 -8.05 14.98
C GLN A 56 13.67 -8.31 14.19
N CYS A 57 13.44 -7.52 13.15
CA CYS A 57 12.26 -7.64 12.30
C CYS A 57 12.64 -8.26 10.96
N GLU A 58 12.01 -9.39 10.63
CA GLU A 58 12.20 -10.06 9.34
C GLU A 58 10.93 -10.04 8.51
N PHE A 59 11.09 -9.81 7.20
CA PHE A 59 9.98 -9.68 6.27
C PHE A 59 10.10 -10.70 5.14
N ARG A 60 8.98 -11.37 4.87
CA ARG A 60 8.76 -12.23 3.71
C ARG A 60 7.69 -11.56 2.85
N ILE A 61 7.98 -11.40 1.57
CA ILE A 61 7.11 -10.68 0.64
C ILE A 61 6.65 -11.64 -0.44
N GLU A 62 5.35 -11.73 -0.59
CA GLU A 62 4.71 -12.42 -1.71
C GLU A 62 4.14 -11.35 -2.64
N VAL A 63 4.44 -11.46 -3.93
CA VAL A 63 3.97 -10.53 -4.95
C VAL A 63 3.24 -11.30 -6.04
N ASP A 64 2.13 -10.74 -6.52
CA ASP A 64 1.55 -11.16 -7.79
C ASP A 64 2.55 -10.84 -8.92
N PRO A 65 2.51 -11.53 -10.08
CA PRO A 65 3.40 -11.21 -11.19
C PRO A 65 3.25 -9.74 -11.55
N LEU A 66 4.28 -8.96 -11.21
CA LEU A 66 4.27 -7.52 -11.46
C LEU A 66 4.06 -7.32 -12.96
N PRO A 67 3.17 -6.41 -13.39
CA PRO A 67 2.92 -6.10 -14.80
C PRO A 67 4.08 -5.26 -15.35
N SER A 68 5.26 -5.86 -15.33
CA SER A 68 6.54 -5.26 -15.64
C SER A 68 7.13 -5.96 -16.84
N ARG A 69 7.68 -5.16 -17.75
CA ARG A 69 8.43 -5.67 -18.92
C ARG A 69 9.74 -6.34 -18.51
N TYR A 70 10.23 -6.04 -17.30
CA TYR A 70 11.43 -6.64 -16.76
C TYR A 70 11.10 -7.97 -16.07
N LYS A 71 11.58 -9.08 -16.65
CA LYS A 71 11.33 -10.47 -16.19
C LYS A 71 11.80 -10.78 -14.77
N LYS A 72 12.69 -9.97 -14.19
CA LYS A 72 13.27 -10.14 -12.85
C LYS A 72 12.89 -9.00 -11.90
N ALA A 73 11.69 -8.43 -12.08
CA ALA A 73 11.24 -7.25 -11.34
C ALA A 73 11.19 -7.47 -9.83
N ASP A 74 10.81 -8.66 -9.41
CA ASP A 74 10.84 -9.14 -8.02
C ASP A 74 12.27 -9.22 -7.46
N GLU A 75 13.23 -9.81 -8.20
CA GLU A 75 14.64 -9.83 -7.79
C GLU A 75 15.23 -8.41 -7.67
N ALA A 76 14.93 -7.55 -8.65
CA ALA A 76 15.40 -6.16 -8.63
C ALA A 76 14.77 -5.38 -7.47
N PHE A 77 13.48 -5.55 -7.23
CA PHE A 77 12.79 -5.00 -6.07
C PHE A 77 13.44 -5.46 -4.76
N HIS A 78 13.70 -6.76 -4.61
CA HIS A 78 14.35 -7.30 -3.41
C HIS A 78 15.70 -6.63 -3.14
N LYS A 79 16.56 -6.58 -4.15
CA LYS A 79 17.90 -5.96 -4.05
C LYS A 79 17.83 -4.48 -3.75
N ILE A 80 17.00 -3.73 -4.47
CA ILE A 80 16.88 -2.27 -4.31
C ILE A 80 16.31 -1.94 -2.92
N ALA A 81 15.20 -2.58 -2.53
CA ALA A 81 14.55 -2.34 -1.25
C ALA A 81 15.51 -2.63 -0.10
N ASN A 82 16.20 -3.78 -0.11
CA ASN A 82 17.17 -4.11 0.94
C ASN A 82 18.37 -3.17 0.96
N ASN A 83 18.91 -2.74 -0.19
CA ASN A 83 20.00 -1.77 -0.22
C ASN A 83 19.59 -0.41 0.37
N MET A 84 18.36 0.02 0.14
CA MET A 84 17.83 1.24 0.75
C MET A 84 17.63 1.09 2.25
N LEU A 85 17.04 -0.03 2.70
CA LEU A 85 16.83 -0.32 4.12
C LEU A 85 18.15 -0.49 4.87
N LYS A 86 19.15 -1.13 4.26
CA LYS A 86 20.51 -1.29 4.79
C LYS A 86 21.15 0.06 5.13
N LYS A 87 21.03 1.04 4.23
CA LYS A 87 21.51 2.40 4.48
C LYS A 87 20.75 3.07 5.63
N GLN A 88 19.46 2.79 5.77
CA GLN A 88 18.60 3.41 6.76
C GLN A 88 18.73 2.78 8.17
N PHE A 89 19.03 1.49 8.26
CA PHE A 89 19.09 0.71 9.50
C PHE A 89 20.52 0.26 9.84
N GLY A 90 21.52 1.05 9.48
CA GLY A 90 22.90 0.81 9.93
C GLY A 90 23.53 -0.52 9.48
N GLY A 91 23.09 -1.09 8.35
CA GLY A 91 23.62 -2.35 7.83
C GLY A 91 22.65 -3.52 7.80
N GLU A 92 21.48 -3.41 8.45
CA GLU A 92 20.49 -4.48 8.49
C GLU A 92 19.79 -4.72 7.15
N VAL A 93 19.51 -5.99 6.86
CA VAL A 93 18.88 -6.45 5.61
C VAL A 93 17.61 -7.24 5.96
N PRO A 94 16.47 -6.55 6.18
CA PRO A 94 15.34 -7.16 6.87
C PRO A 94 14.41 -7.96 5.94
N ILE A 95 14.45 -7.76 4.62
CA ILE A 95 13.66 -8.56 3.67
C ILE A 95 14.41 -9.85 3.38
N ARG A 96 13.90 -10.98 3.90
CA ARG A 96 14.50 -12.32 3.76
C ARG A 96 14.19 -12.95 2.42
N SER A 97 12.96 -12.77 1.92
CA SER A 97 12.54 -13.34 0.64
C SER A 97 11.53 -12.45 -0.06
N VAL A 98 11.58 -12.49 -1.39
CA VAL A 98 10.53 -12.02 -2.29
C VAL A 98 10.20 -13.18 -3.21
N VAL A 99 8.94 -13.60 -3.23
CA VAL A 99 8.46 -14.72 -4.03
C VAL A 99 7.29 -14.25 -4.88
N THR A 100 7.38 -14.49 -6.18
CA THR A 100 6.26 -14.27 -7.10
C THR A 100 5.30 -15.47 -7.00
N LYS A 101 4.01 -15.22 -6.78
CA LYS A 101 2.96 -16.25 -6.71
C LYS A 101 1.78 -15.86 -7.59
N ASP A 102 1.11 -16.85 -8.19
CA ASP A 102 -0.15 -16.62 -8.89
C ASP A 102 -1.22 -16.21 -7.86
N SER A 103 -1.87 -15.05 -8.08
CA SER A 103 -3.00 -14.59 -7.27
C SER A 103 -4.09 -15.65 -7.09
N LYS A 104 -4.33 -16.54 -8.06
CA LYS A 104 -5.32 -17.63 -7.93
C LYS A 104 -4.96 -18.66 -6.87
N GLU A 105 -3.68 -18.77 -6.54
CA GLU A 105 -3.15 -19.74 -5.56
C GLU A 105 -2.76 -19.09 -4.22
N SER A 106 -2.95 -17.77 -4.07
CA SER A 106 -2.63 -17.03 -2.85
C SER A 106 -3.84 -16.25 -2.31
N GLU A 107 -4.40 -16.73 -1.20
CA GLU A 107 -5.49 -16.05 -0.49
C GLU A 107 -5.09 -14.64 -0.03
N GLN A 108 -3.82 -14.43 0.35
CA GLN A 108 -3.32 -13.14 0.81
C GLN A 108 -3.32 -12.11 -0.32
N ILE A 109 -2.89 -12.52 -1.52
CA ILE A 109 -2.93 -11.67 -2.72
C ILE A 109 -4.38 -11.37 -3.10
N GLN A 110 -5.27 -12.36 -3.10
CA GLN A 110 -6.69 -12.16 -3.41
C GLN A 110 -7.37 -11.16 -2.47
N ILE A 111 -7.08 -11.23 -1.16
CA ILE A 111 -7.60 -10.26 -0.19
C ILE A 111 -7.05 -8.86 -0.48
N ALA A 112 -5.75 -8.74 -0.79
CA ALA A 112 -5.16 -7.45 -1.13
C ALA A 112 -5.79 -6.84 -2.40
N ASP A 113 -5.98 -7.64 -3.46
CA ASP A 113 -6.61 -7.20 -4.71
C ASP A 113 -8.08 -6.83 -4.53
N PHE A 114 -8.82 -7.58 -3.71
CA PHE A 114 -10.20 -7.25 -3.37
C PHE A 114 -10.31 -5.89 -2.69
N LEU A 115 -9.47 -5.64 -1.68
CA LEU A 115 -9.46 -4.36 -0.95
C LEU A 115 -8.96 -3.21 -1.82
N LEU A 116 -7.93 -3.44 -2.63
CA LEU A 116 -7.44 -2.46 -3.60
C LEU A 116 -8.51 -2.13 -4.64
N GLY A 117 -9.22 -3.14 -5.16
CA GLY A 117 -10.31 -2.98 -6.11
C GLY A 117 -11.43 -2.11 -5.56
N ALA A 118 -11.81 -2.27 -4.28
CA ALA A 118 -12.80 -1.42 -3.63
C ALA A 118 -12.34 0.04 -3.52
N VAL A 119 -11.08 0.28 -3.13
CA VAL A 119 -10.50 1.63 -3.08
C VAL A 119 -10.49 2.26 -4.48
N MET A 120 -9.96 1.55 -5.48
CA MET A 120 -9.89 2.04 -6.86
C MET A 120 -11.27 2.32 -7.45
N SER A 121 -12.25 1.47 -7.13
CA SER A 121 -13.65 1.64 -7.56
C SER A 121 -14.25 2.94 -7.04
N ALA A 122 -13.97 3.29 -5.78
CA ALA A 122 -14.42 4.56 -5.19
C ALA A 122 -13.70 5.76 -5.81
N PHE A 123 -12.36 5.69 -5.93
CA PHE A 123 -11.55 6.78 -6.47
C PHE A 123 -11.83 7.11 -7.94
N GLN A 124 -12.23 6.11 -8.74
CA GLN A 124 -12.58 6.34 -10.14
C GLN A 124 -13.99 6.89 -10.32
N GLY A 125 -14.88 6.76 -9.32
CA GLY A 125 -16.29 7.15 -9.44
C GLY A 125 -17.07 6.38 -10.52
N LYS A 126 -16.52 5.27 -11.03
CA LYS A 126 -17.06 4.50 -12.17
C LYS A 126 -17.82 3.25 -11.76
N ALA A 127 -18.00 3.02 -10.46
CA ALA A 127 -18.72 1.85 -9.99
C ALA A 127 -20.22 2.03 -10.21
N SER A 128 -20.77 1.34 -11.21
CA SER A 128 -22.22 1.31 -11.46
C SER A 128 -22.91 0.08 -10.85
N SER A 129 -22.14 -0.96 -10.52
CA SER A 129 -22.69 -2.19 -9.95
C SER A 129 -23.06 -1.98 -8.47
N PRO A 130 -24.32 -2.26 -8.07
CA PRO A 130 -24.76 -2.14 -6.68
C PRO A 130 -23.91 -2.97 -5.70
N ALA A 131 -23.43 -4.13 -6.14
CA ALA A 131 -22.59 -5.00 -5.30
C ALA A 131 -21.22 -4.35 -5.00
N LYS A 132 -20.58 -3.72 -6.00
CA LYS A 132 -19.29 -3.05 -5.82
C LYS A 132 -19.41 -1.83 -4.91
N LEU A 133 -20.49 -1.05 -5.07
CA LEU A 133 -20.80 0.07 -4.19
C LEU A 133 -21.00 -0.39 -2.74
N LYS A 134 -21.85 -1.42 -2.54
CA LYS A 134 -22.10 -1.98 -1.20
C LYS A 134 -20.84 -2.49 -0.50
N VAL A 135 -19.88 -3.05 -1.26
CA VAL A 135 -18.58 -3.44 -0.71
C VAL A 135 -17.78 -2.22 -0.26
N ALA A 136 -17.66 -1.19 -1.10
CA ALA A 136 -16.96 0.04 -0.76
C ALA A 136 -17.57 0.73 0.47
N ASP A 137 -18.90 0.85 0.50
CA ASP A 137 -19.64 1.45 1.62
C ASP A 137 -19.45 0.66 2.91
N ASN A 138 -19.48 -0.67 2.83
CA ASN A 138 -19.24 -1.53 3.99
C ASN A 138 -17.81 -1.34 4.53
N ILE A 139 -16.79 -1.25 3.67
CA ILE A 139 -15.41 -0.97 4.08
C ILE A 139 -15.31 0.44 4.69
N ALA A 140 -15.91 1.47 4.07
CA ALA A 140 -15.94 2.84 4.59
C ALA A 140 -16.55 2.89 6.00
N SER A 141 -17.64 2.15 6.23
CA SER A 141 -18.28 2.06 7.54
C SER A 141 -17.36 1.49 8.63
N TYR A 142 -16.43 0.59 8.28
CA TYR A 142 -15.43 0.09 9.23
C TYR A 142 -14.38 1.14 9.60
N LEU A 143 -14.17 2.14 8.73
CA LEU A 143 -13.26 3.26 8.94
C LEU A 143 -13.94 4.46 9.64
N GLY A 144 -15.27 4.40 9.81
CA GLY A 144 -16.06 5.52 10.32
C GLY A 144 -16.28 6.61 9.27
N TRP A 145 -16.31 6.24 7.99
CA TRP A 145 -16.47 7.15 6.86
C TRP A 145 -17.76 6.87 6.09
N ASP A 146 -18.28 7.90 5.41
CA ASP A 146 -19.44 7.78 4.51
C ASP A 146 -19.07 7.18 3.15
N SER A 147 -17.81 7.31 2.72
CA SER A 147 -17.31 6.74 1.48
C SER A 147 -15.80 6.45 1.55
N LEU A 148 -15.28 5.69 0.58
CA LEU A 148 -13.83 5.47 0.41
C LEU A 148 -13.14 6.56 -0.44
N GLN A 149 -13.77 7.70 -0.73
CA GLN A 149 -13.16 8.78 -1.51
C GLN A 149 -12.28 9.71 -0.66
N HIS A 150 -11.50 9.12 0.24
CA HIS A 150 -10.60 9.83 1.15
C HIS A 150 -9.29 9.06 1.24
N ASP A 151 -8.22 9.77 1.59
CA ASP A 151 -6.99 9.12 2.00
C ASP A 151 -6.76 9.26 3.51
N THR A 152 -5.81 8.51 4.01
CA THR A 152 -5.57 8.35 5.45
C THR A 152 -4.33 9.09 5.89
N LYS A 153 -4.29 9.47 7.17
CA LYS A 153 -3.05 10.01 7.77
C LYS A 153 -1.95 8.94 7.76
N PRO A 154 -0.66 9.33 7.68
CA PRO A 154 0.46 8.38 7.60
C PRO A 154 0.57 7.37 8.75
N HIS A 155 0.01 7.69 9.91
CA HIS A 155 0.05 6.85 11.11
C HIS A 155 -1.07 5.81 11.19
N GLU A 156 -2.02 5.82 10.25
CA GLU A 156 -3.10 4.84 10.22
C GLU A 156 -2.53 3.43 10.00
N ARG A 157 -2.91 2.50 10.89
CA ARG A 157 -2.28 1.17 10.98
C ARG A 157 -3.08 0.08 10.29
N LYS A 158 -4.41 0.14 10.36
CA LYS A 158 -5.28 -0.97 9.98
C LYS A 158 -5.56 -0.98 8.48
N PHE A 159 -5.96 0.17 7.96
CA PHE A 159 -6.34 0.35 6.57
C PHE A 159 -5.82 1.70 6.10
N ASN A 160 -4.62 1.70 5.52
CA ASN A 160 -3.93 2.92 5.11
C ASN A 160 -4.06 3.11 3.60
N ILE A 161 -4.73 4.19 3.20
CA ILE A 161 -4.77 4.67 1.82
C ILE A 161 -3.84 5.86 1.76
N TRP A 162 -2.75 5.76 1.00
CA TRP A 162 -1.86 6.89 0.74
C TRP A 162 -2.15 7.45 -0.65
N TYR A 163 -2.78 8.63 -0.70
CA TYR A 163 -2.92 9.34 -1.98
C TYR A 163 -1.68 10.19 -2.25
N PHE A 164 -0.99 9.87 -3.34
CA PHE A 164 0.18 10.62 -3.78
C PHE A 164 -0.26 11.97 -4.35
N HIS A 165 0.26 13.04 -3.77
CA HIS A 165 0.01 14.42 -4.21
C HIS A 165 1.35 15.09 -4.47
N ASP A 166 1.48 15.69 -5.64
CA ASP A 166 2.58 16.57 -5.99
C ASP A 166 2.06 18.03 -5.94
N PRO A 167 2.47 18.83 -4.95
CA PRO A 167 2.04 20.23 -4.82
C PRO A 167 2.37 21.10 -6.04
N THR A 168 3.36 20.70 -6.86
CA THR A 168 3.73 21.43 -8.08
C THR A 168 2.74 21.20 -9.22
N LYS A 169 1.86 20.20 -9.11
CA LYS A 169 0.84 19.85 -10.12
C LYS A 169 -0.54 20.40 -9.80
N GLY A 170 -0.66 21.25 -8.77
CA GLY A 170 -1.89 21.91 -8.38
C GLY A 170 -2.42 21.49 -7.01
N PRO A 171 -3.63 21.95 -6.66
CA PRO A 171 -4.22 21.69 -5.35
C PRO A 171 -4.48 20.20 -5.16
N ARG A 172 -4.55 19.79 -3.89
CA ARG A 172 -4.91 18.44 -3.52
C ARG A 172 -6.40 18.21 -3.79
N GLU A 173 -6.73 17.11 -4.46
CA GLU A 173 -8.11 16.81 -4.87
C GLU A 173 -8.92 16.03 -3.84
N LEU A 174 -8.23 15.44 -2.86
CA LEU A 174 -8.84 14.56 -1.87
C LEU A 174 -8.49 15.04 -0.48
N GLU A 175 -9.50 15.04 0.38
CA GLU A 175 -9.35 15.30 1.79
C GLU A 175 -8.73 14.07 2.49
N THR A 176 -7.73 14.33 3.34
CA THR A 176 -7.20 13.32 4.25
C THR A 176 -8.07 13.28 5.51
N LYS A 177 -8.65 12.12 5.82
CA LYS A 177 -9.52 11.94 6.98
C LYS A 177 -8.88 11.08 8.07
N ASP A 178 -9.29 11.36 9.31
CA ASP A 178 -9.03 10.48 10.45
C ASP A 178 -9.88 9.21 10.35
N VAL A 179 -9.30 8.08 10.73
CA VAL A 179 -10.01 6.79 10.77
C VAL A 179 -10.51 6.54 12.19
N ARG A 180 -11.80 6.23 12.32
CA ARG A 180 -12.42 5.77 13.56
C ARG A 180 -12.88 4.33 13.37
N LEU A 181 -11.99 3.40 13.69
CA LEU A 181 -12.24 1.98 13.44
C LEU A 181 -13.45 1.49 14.25
N LYS A 182 -14.41 0.87 13.56
CA LYS A 182 -15.54 0.17 14.20
C LYS A 182 -15.07 -0.94 15.16
N TYR A 183 -13.91 -1.53 14.89
CA TYR A 183 -13.19 -2.41 15.81
C TYR A 183 -11.84 -1.77 16.15
N PRO A 184 -11.70 -1.11 17.31
CA PRO A 184 -10.48 -0.41 17.69
C PRO A 184 -9.27 -1.33 17.78
N LEU A 185 -8.10 -0.82 17.38
CA LEU A 185 -6.82 -1.47 17.65
C LEU A 185 -6.38 -1.22 19.09
N PRO A 186 -5.50 -2.06 19.66
CA PRO A 186 -4.88 -1.79 20.95
C PRO A 186 -4.14 -0.45 20.93
N ILE A 187 -4.16 0.22 22.08
CA ILE A 187 -3.40 1.44 22.32
C ILE A 187 -1.91 1.11 22.13
N ARG A 188 -1.16 2.03 21.51
CA ARG A 188 0.30 1.86 21.42
C ARG A 188 0.87 1.94 22.83
N THR A 189 1.53 0.88 23.28
CA THR A 189 2.45 0.90 24.41
C THR A 189 3.79 1.47 24.00
#